data_AF-A0A9J6FZ77-F1
#
_entry.id   AF-A0A9J6FZ77-F1
#
_cell.length_a   1.000
_cell.length_b   1.000
_cell.length_c   1.000
_cell.angle_alpha   90.00
_cell.angle_beta   90.00
_cell.angle_gamma   90.00
#
_symmetry.space_group_name_H-M   'P 1'
#
loop_
_entity.id
_entity.type
_entity.pdbx_description
1 polymer ?
#
loop_
_entity_poly.entity_id
_entity_poly.type
_entity_poly.pdbx_seq_one_letter_code
_entity_poly.pdbx_strand_id
1 'polypeptide(L)'
;MSCLTYSAGQLYAATATDDPFVMTSTTNAVDILATGLALPLADKWGRRPSMVCAYALAALCYLGVAGFIGKSVAIFTILMVGRFALTTAYNVGYLYAAEIYPTEIRSQALSMRQAFGSLGKFLSSQVVQLSFYGRFLPLFVLGGLSCASALITFPLPETNNQRLPETLEEGEAMRDLPKPWCPCLAEKKKTGRERRGTDSRGRSQSTISAATIDSVSPH
;
A
#
# COMPACT_ATOMS: atom_id res chain seq x y z
N MET A 1 0.11 -12.91 -3.44
CA MET A 1 0.46 -13.18 -2.03
C MET A 1 -0.62 -12.66 -1.10
N SER A 2 -0.95 -11.37 -1.12
CA SER A 2 -1.91 -10.72 -0.20
C SER A 2 -3.32 -11.34 -0.16
N CYS A 3 -3.90 -11.77 -1.29
CA CYS A 3 -5.21 -12.43 -1.32
C CYS A 3 -5.21 -13.79 -0.58
N LEU A 4 -4.08 -14.51 -0.64
CA LEU A 4 -3.90 -15.81 0.02
C LEU A 4 -3.89 -15.60 1.53
N THR A 5 -3.08 -14.67 2.02
CA THR A 5 -2.95 -14.36 3.45
C THR A 5 -4.27 -13.86 4.02
N TYR A 6 -5.01 -13.03 3.27
CA TYR A 6 -6.35 -12.57 3.68
C TYR A 6 -7.35 -13.72 3.78
N SER A 7 -7.40 -14.60 2.76
CA SER A 7 -8.34 -15.72 2.73
C SER A 7 -8.01 -16.81 3.77
N ALA A 8 -6.71 -17.04 4.02
CA ALA A 8 -6.23 -17.95 5.06
C ALA A 8 -6.49 -17.39 6.47
N GLY A 9 -6.33 -16.09 6.68
CA GLY A 9 -6.72 -15.44 7.93
C GLY A 9 -8.22 -15.53 8.22
N GLN A 10 -9.08 -15.40 7.20
CA GLN A 10 -10.52 -15.60 7.34
C GLN A 10 -10.89 -17.01 7.78
N LEU A 11 -10.32 -18.02 7.11
CA LEU A 11 -10.62 -19.42 7.42
C LEU A 11 -10.07 -19.81 8.80
N TYR A 12 -8.88 -19.32 9.16
CA TYR A 12 -8.30 -19.54 10.48
C TYR A 12 -9.17 -18.92 11.59
N ALA A 13 -9.66 -17.69 11.40
CA ALA A 13 -10.56 -17.05 12.35
C ALA A 13 -11.81 -17.92 12.59
N ALA A 14 -12.44 -18.44 11.53
CA ALA A 14 -13.62 -19.30 11.64
C ALA A 14 -13.41 -20.57 12.49
N THR A 15 -12.17 -21.05 12.62
CA THR A 15 -11.81 -22.23 13.43
C THR A 15 -11.29 -21.92 14.84
N ALA A 16 -11.13 -20.64 15.19
CA ALA A 16 -10.44 -20.24 16.41
C ALA A 16 -11.32 -20.19 17.66
N THR A 17 -12.66 -20.21 17.53
CA THR A 17 -13.62 -20.07 18.63
C THR A 17 -14.86 -20.95 18.40
N ASP A 18 -15.50 -21.37 19.49
CA ASP A 18 -16.67 -22.26 19.48
C ASP A 18 -17.91 -21.62 18.83
N ASP A 19 -18.01 -20.28 18.87
CA ASP A 19 -19.06 -19.47 18.23
C ASP A 19 -18.59 -18.80 16.92
N PRO A 20 -18.82 -19.42 15.75
CA PRO A 20 -18.34 -18.89 14.46
C PRO A 20 -18.99 -17.56 14.06
N PHE A 21 -20.22 -17.28 14.53
CA PHE A 21 -20.94 -16.03 14.21
C PHE A 21 -20.30 -14.79 14.84
N VAL A 22 -19.88 -14.88 16.12
CA VAL A 22 -19.26 -13.77 16.84
C VAL A 22 -17.93 -13.42 16.19
N MET A 23 -17.10 -14.43 15.94
CA MET A 23 -15.80 -14.27 15.30
C MET A 23 -15.90 -13.65 13.91
N THR A 24 -16.79 -14.17 13.07
CA THR A 24 -16.98 -13.68 11.71
C THR A 24 -17.48 -12.22 11.73
N SER A 25 -18.38 -11.89 12.64
CA SER A 25 -18.90 -10.52 12.80
C SER A 25 -17.81 -9.54 13.23
N THR A 26 -16.99 -9.90 14.23
CA THR A 26 -15.85 -9.08 14.67
C THR A 26 -14.85 -8.88 13.53
N THR A 27 -14.59 -9.94 12.76
CA THR A 27 -13.62 -9.93 11.68
C THR A 27 -14.04 -9.00 10.54
N ASN A 28 -15.31 -9.06 10.13
CA ASN A 28 -15.87 -8.14 9.13
C ASN A 28 -15.92 -6.69 9.63
N ALA A 29 -16.22 -6.47 10.91
CA ALA A 29 -16.19 -5.14 11.51
C ALA A 29 -14.78 -4.53 11.43
N VAL A 30 -13.74 -5.32 11.74
CA VAL A 30 -12.33 -4.91 11.59
C VAL A 30 -12.00 -4.59 10.14
N ASP A 31 -12.50 -5.37 9.17
CA ASP A 31 -12.23 -5.13 7.76
C ASP A 31 -12.88 -3.83 7.24
N ILE A 32 -14.09 -3.49 7.70
CA ILE A 32 -14.75 -2.22 7.38
C ILE A 32 -13.92 -1.05 7.92
N LEU A 33 -13.48 -1.14 9.18
CA LEU A 33 -12.64 -0.11 9.81
C LEU A 33 -11.29 0.04 9.08
N ALA A 34 -10.66 -1.07 8.72
CA ALA A 34 -9.39 -1.08 7.99
C ALA A 34 -9.52 -0.45 6.61
N THR A 35 -10.64 -0.67 5.93
CA THR A 35 -10.93 -0.09 4.62
C THR A 35 -11.15 1.42 4.72
N GLY A 36 -11.90 1.90 5.72
CA GLY A 36 -12.08 3.33 5.96
C GLY A 36 -10.77 4.07 6.29
N LEU A 37 -9.86 3.42 7.01
CA LEU A 37 -8.55 3.98 7.35
C LEU A 37 -7.52 3.88 6.22
N ALA A 38 -7.70 3.00 5.24
CA ALA A 38 -6.72 2.78 4.17
C ALA A 38 -6.52 4.00 3.27
N LEU A 39 -7.60 4.69 2.90
CA LEU A 39 -7.55 5.89 2.05
C LEU A 39 -6.76 7.04 2.69
N PRO A 40 -7.10 7.52 3.91
CA PRO A 40 -6.37 8.61 4.53
C PRO A 40 -4.92 8.24 4.88
N LEU A 41 -4.62 6.97 5.18
CA LEU A 41 -3.24 6.52 5.37
C LEU A 41 -2.44 6.61 4.07
N ALA A 42 -3.02 6.15 2.96
CA ALA A 42 -2.37 6.17 1.65
C ALA A 42 -2.07 7.59 1.18
N ASP A 43 -3.00 8.53 1.42
CA ASP A 43 -2.86 9.93 1.02
C ASP A 43 -1.84 10.70 1.87
N LYS A 44 -1.78 10.46 3.19
CA LYS A 44 -0.89 11.20 4.09
C LYS A 44 0.54 10.67 4.12
N TRP A 45 0.72 9.34 4.11
CA TRP A 45 2.04 8.72 4.28
C TRP A 45 2.69 8.26 2.96
N GLY A 46 1.93 8.28 1.86
CA GLY A 46 2.34 7.68 0.60
C GLY A 46 2.07 6.17 0.56
N ARG A 47 1.86 5.64 -0.65
CA ARG A 47 1.38 4.25 -0.87
C ARG A 47 2.42 3.17 -0.54
N ARG A 48 3.68 3.37 -0.90
CA ARG A 48 4.73 2.37 -0.69
C ARG A 48 5.08 2.18 0.79
N PRO A 49 5.43 3.24 1.56
CA PRO A 49 5.78 3.07 2.97
C PRO A 49 4.58 2.56 3.79
N SER A 50 3.35 3.01 3.48
CA SER A 50 2.16 2.49 4.17
C SER A 50 1.94 0.99 3.93
N MET A 51 2.12 0.50 2.69
CA MET A 51 2.04 -0.94 2.41
C MET A 51 3.14 -1.75 3.11
N VAL A 52 4.40 -1.30 3.03
CA VAL A 52 5.53 -2.03 3.65
C VAL A 52 5.39 -2.06 5.18
N CYS A 53 5.06 -0.93 5.80
CA CYS A 53 4.84 -0.85 7.25
C CYS A 53 3.67 -1.74 7.69
N ALA A 54 2.59 -1.78 6.92
CA ALA A 54 1.43 -2.60 7.25
C ALA A 54 1.72 -4.10 7.11
N TYR A 55 2.42 -4.54 6.06
CA TYR A 55 2.85 -5.94 5.95
C TYR A 55 3.88 -6.34 7.01
N ALA A 56 4.81 -5.44 7.36
CA ALA A 56 5.78 -5.68 8.42
C ALA A 56 5.10 -5.81 9.78
N LEU A 57 4.14 -4.93 10.09
CA LEU A 57 3.34 -4.99 11.31
C LEU A 57 2.52 -6.29 11.37
N ALA A 58 1.86 -6.67 10.28
CA ALA A 58 1.13 -7.94 10.20
C ALA A 58 2.04 -9.15 10.42
N ALA A 59 3.23 -9.18 9.79
CA ALA A 59 4.21 -10.24 9.98
C ALA A 59 4.69 -10.34 11.44
N LEU A 60 4.98 -9.19 12.08
CA LEU A 60 5.38 -9.13 13.49
C LEU A 60 4.27 -9.63 14.41
N CYS A 61 3.01 -9.27 14.17
CA CYS A 61 1.88 -9.75 14.96
C CYS A 61 1.71 -11.28 14.82
N TYR A 62 1.72 -11.82 13.60
CA TYR A 62 1.52 -13.26 13.39
C TYR A 62 2.68 -14.11 13.90
N LEU A 63 3.93 -13.68 13.66
CA LEU A 63 5.11 -14.38 14.18
C LEU A 63 5.27 -14.21 15.70
N GLY A 64 4.90 -13.03 16.23
CA GLY A 64 4.91 -12.77 17.66
C GLY A 64 3.93 -13.66 18.42
N VAL A 65 2.73 -13.87 17.88
CA VAL A 65 1.76 -14.83 18.45
C VAL A 65 2.26 -16.27 18.37
N ALA A 66 2.99 -16.63 17.32
CA ALA A 66 3.55 -17.97 17.20
C ALA A 66 4.60 -18.29 18.28
N GLY A 67 5.33 -17.28 18.78
CA GLY A 67 6.32 -17.43 19.84
C GLY A 67 5.77 -17.27 21.27
N PHE A 68 4.61 -16.62 21.45
CA PHE A 68 4.05 -16.33 22.77
C PHE A 68 3.00 -17.35 23.19
N ILE A 69 3.35 -18.22 24.13
CA ILE A 69 2.41 -19.09 24.85
C ILE A 69 1.88 -18.30 26.06
N GLY A 70 0.67 -17.77 25.96
CA GLY A 70 0.10 -16.89 26.99
C GLY A 70 -1.43 -16.76 26.92
N LYS A 71 -1.98 -15.86 27.75
CA LYS A 71 -3.43 -15.60 27.91
C LYS A 71 -4.17 -15.42 26.58
N SER A 72 -5.28 -16.15 26.40
CA SER A 72 -6.09 -16.20 25.17
C SER A 72 -6.59 -14.84 24.67
N VAL A 73 -6.90 -13.91 25.59
CA VAL A 73 -7.41 -12.57 25.22
C VAL A 73 -6.33 -11.72 24.55
N ALA A 74 -5.09 -11.76 25.03
CA ALA A 74 -3.98 -10.99 24.47
C ALA A 74 -3.60 -11.52 23.07
N ILE A 75 -3.66 -12.83 22.88
CA ILE A 75 -3.45 -13.46 21.57
C ILE A 75 -4.51 -12.98 20.58
N PHE A 76 -5.78 -12.97 20.99
CA PHE A 76 -6.88 -12.54 20.15
C PHE A 76 -6.73 -11.08 19.70
N THR A 77 -6.41 -10.16 20.60
CA THR A 77 -6.23 -8.74 20.25
C THR A 77 -5.06 -8.54 19.28
N ILE A 78 -3.94 -9.22 19.48
CA ILE A 78 -2.79 -9.15 18.57
C ILE A 78 -3.12 -9.71 17.18
N LEU A 79 -3.87 -10.82 17.11
CA LEU A 79 -4.34 -11.37 15.83
C LEU A 79 -5.26 -10.41 15.08
N MET A 80 -6.15 -9.71 15.79
CA MET A 80 -7.03 -8.70 15.20
C MET A 80 -6.24 -7.48 14.71
N VAL A 81 -5.21 -7.03 15.45
CA VAL A 81 -4.32 -5.94 15.00
C VAL A 81 -3.52 -6.35 13.76
N GLY A 82 -2.96 -7.56 13.75
CA GLY A 82 -2.25 -8.09 12.59
C GLY A 82 -3.16 -8.20 11.36
N ARG A 83 -4.40 -8.62 11.58
CA ARG A 83 -5.42 -8.67 10.52
C ARG A 83 -5.76 -7.27 10.01
N PHE A 84 -6.02 -6.32 10.90
CA PHE A 84 -6.30 -4.94 10.53
C PHE A 84 -5.19 -4.38 9.63
N ALA A 85 -3.92 -4.55 10.01
CA ALA A 85 -2.78 -4.12 9.22
C ALA A 85 -2.74 -4.82 7.85
N LEU A 86 -2.98 -6.13 7.80
CA LEU A 86 -3.02 -6.89 6.55
C LEU A 86 -4.13 -6.41 5.60
N THR A 87 -5.34 -6.18 6.12
CA THR A 87 -6.49 -5.68 5.33
C THR A 87 -6.22 -4.27 4.81
N THR A 88 -5.63 -3.38 5.62
CA THR A 88 -5.20 -2.05 5.16
C THR A 88 -4.17 -2.17 4.03
N ALA A 89 -3.13 -3.00 4.18
CA ALA A 89 -2.13 -3.21 3.13
C ALA A 89 -2.74 -3.74 1.83
N TYR A 90 -3.73 -4.64 1.94
CA TYR A 90 -4.47 -5.18 0.81
C TYR A 90 -5.23 -4.09 0.05
N ASN A 91 -5.97 -3.25 0.76
CA ASN A 91 -6.76 -2.15 0.19
C ASN A 91 -5.86 -1.10 -0.49
N VAL A 92 -4.75 -0.71 0.15
CA VAL A 92 -3.80 0.25 -0.44
C VAL A 92 -3.14 -0.34 -1.69
N GLY A 93 -2.79 -1.63 -1.68
CA GLY A 93 -2.26 -2.32 -2.87
C GLY A 93 -3.28 -2.44 -4.00
N TYR A 94 -4.55 -2.64 -3.67
CA TYR A 94 -5.65 -2.65 -4.63
C TYR A 94 -5.82 -1.27 -5.29
N LEU A 95 -5.79 -0.20 -4.49
CA LEU A 95 -5.87 1.18 -4.97
C LEU A 95 -4.67 1.55 -5.84
N TYR A 96 -3.46 1.17 -5.41
CA TYR A 96 -2.24 1.36 -6.18
C TYR A 96 -2.31 0.69 -7.55
N ALA A 97 -2.80 -0.55 -7.60
CA ALA A 97 -3.04 -1.23 -8.86
C ALA A 97 -4.06 -0.48 -9.73
N ALA A 98 -5.16 0.00 -9.14
CA ALA A 98 -6.21 0.72 -9.86
C ALA A 98 -5.75 2.05 -10.49
N GLU A 99 -4.65 2.62 -10.01
CA GLU A 99 -4.06 3.86 -10.54
C GLU A 99 -2.97 3.65 -11.57
N ILE A 100 -2.28 2.52 -11.52
CA ILE A 100 -1.25 2.19 -12.50
C ILE A 100 -1.87 1.64 -13.78
N TYR A 101 -2.97 0.89 -13.65
CA TYR A 101 -3.62 0.29 -14.81
C TYR A 101 -4.51 1.33 -15.52
N PRO A 102 -4.29 1.60 -16.83
CA PRO A 102 -5.17 2.46 -17.61
C PRO A 102 -6.58 1.89 -17.68
N THR A 103 -7.57 2.77 -17.87
CA THR A 103 -9.01 2.48 -17.71
C THR A 103 -9.47 1.27 -18.52
N GLU A 104 -8.90 1.09 -19.72
CA GLU A 104 -9.19 0.00 -20.65
C GLU A 104 -8.90 -1.40 -20.08
N ILE A 105 -7.73 -1.57 -19.43
CA ILE A 105 -7.30 -2.89 -18.91
C ILE A 105 -7.54 -3.04 -17.41
N ARG A 106 -7.95 -1.96 -16.72
CA ARG A 106 -8.10 -1.94 -15.27
C ARG A 106 -9.06 -3.00 -14.77
N SER A 107 -10.24 -3.14 -15.40
CA SER A 107 -11.25 -4.14 -15.02
C SER A 107 -10.74 -5.58 -15.20
N GLN A 108 -9.98 -5.84 -16.27
CA GLN A 108 -9.38 -7.14 -16.55
C GLN A 108 -8.25 -7.49 -15.59
N ALA A 109 -7.34 -6.55 -15.32
CA ALA A 109 -6.25 -6.75 -14.35
C ALA A 109 -6.80 -7.00 -12.94
N LEU A 110 -7.91 -6.34 -12.61
CA LEU A 110 -8.62 -6.50 -11.35
C LEU A 110 -9.30 -7.86 -11.22
N SER A 111 -10.01 -8.31 -12.25
CA SER A 111 -10.67 -9.62 -12.27
C SER A 111 -9.64 -10.76 -12.25
N MET A 112 -8.52 -10.61 -12.96
CA MET A 112 -7.40 -11.55 -12.90
C MET A 112 -6.83 -11.67 -11.49
N ARG A 113 -6.62 -10.55 -10.79
CA ARG A 113 -6.22 -10.56 -9.38
C ARG A 113 -7.22 -11.29 -8.50
N GLN A 114 -8.51 -11.08 -8.73
CA GLN A 114 -9.56 -11.75 -7.97
C GLN A 114 -9.60 -13.26 -8.26
N ALA A 115 -9.32 -13.68 -9.50
CA ALA A 115 -9.19 -15.08 -9.88
C ALA A 115 -8.02 -15.77 -9.16
N PHE A 116 -6.85 -15.12 -9.07
CA PHE A 116 -5.76 -15.58 -8.23
C PHE A 116 -6.13 -15.62 -6.74
N GLY A 117 -6.97 -14.70 -6.29
CA GLY A 117 -7.54 -14.74 -4.94
C GLY A 117 -8.43 -15.98 -4.70
N SER A 118 -9.23 -16.38 -5.69
CA SER A 118 -10.02 -17.60 -5.63
C SER A 118 -9.15 -18.85 -5.58
N LEU A 119 -8.08 -18.92 -6.39
CA LEU A 119 -7.06 -19.98 -6.26
C LEU A 119 -6.48 -20.04 -4.85
N GLY A 120 -6.30 -18.87 -4.24
CA GLY A 120 -5.82 -18.80 -2.87
C GLY A 120 -6.78 -19.28 -1.80
N LYS A 121 -8.09 -19.30 -2.06
CA LYS A 121 -9.07 -19.90 -1.15
C LYS A 121 -8.95 -21.42 -1.12
N PHE A 122 -8.66 -22.06 -2.26
CA PHE A 122 -8.40 -23.50 -2.30
C PHE A 122 -7.13 -23.85 -1.51
N LEU A 123 -6.06 -23.08 -1.70
CA LEU A 123 -4.82 -23.26 -0.93
C LEU A 123 -5.02 -22.98 0.57
N SER A 124 -5.85 -22.00 0.93
CA SER A 124 -6.21 -21.70 2.31
C SER A 124 -6.83 -22.91 3.02
N SER A 125 -7.76 -23.61 2.36
CA SER A 125 -8.36 -24.84 2.91
C SER A 125 -7.31 -25.90 3.22
N GLN A 126 -6.31 -26.06 2.33
CA GLN A 126 -5.21 -26.99 2.55
C GLN A 126 -4.32 -26.59 3.73
N VAL A 127 -4.06 -25.29 3.91
CA VAL A 127 -3.28 -24.76 5.04
C VAL A 127 -4.01 -24.97 6.37
N VAL A 128 -5.33 -24.80 6.41
CA VAL A 128 -6.12 -25.05 7.62
C VAL A 128 -6.18 -26.53 7.96
N GLN A 129 -6.19 -27.41 6.95
CA GLN A 129 -6.07 -28.85 7.20
C GLN A 129 -4.69 -29.24 7.79
N LEU A 130 -3.67 -28.42 7.57
CA LEU A 130 -2.37 -28.56 8.22
C LEU A 130 -2.37 -28.13 9.70
N SER A 131 -3.35 -27.33 10.12
CA SER A 131 -3.54 -26.91 11.52
C SER A 131 -3.79 -28.09 12.46
N PHE A 132 -4.31 -29.22 11.95
CA PHE A 132 -4.50 -30.44 12.74
C PHE A 132 -3.17 -31.03 13.25
N TYR A 133 -2.04 -30.75 12.59
CA TYR A 133 -0.71 -31.17 13.04
C TYR A 133 -0.11 -30.23 14.09
N GLY A 134 -0.62 -29.02 14.22
CA GLY A 134 -0.17 -28.06 15.22
C GLY A 134 -0.70 -26.66 14.98
N ARG A 135 -1.13 -26.00 16.07
CA ARG A 135 -1.71 -24.64 16.03
C ARG A 135 -0.73 -23.54 15.60
N PHE A 136 0.57 -23.82 15.66
CA PHE A 136 1.64 -22.88 15.29
C PHE A 136 1.92 -22.84 13.79
N LEU A 137 1.73 -23.95 13.06
CA LEU A 137 2.00 -24.04 11.63
C LEU A 137 1.27 -22.97 10.79
N PRO A 138 -0.06 -22.78 10.92
CA PRO A 138 -0.75 -21.78 10.10
C PRO A 138 -0.27 -20.35 10.40
N LEU A 139 0.11 -20.05 11.66
CA LEU A 139 0.63 -18.73 12.04
C LEU A 139 2.00 -18.46 11.41
N PHE A 140 2.90 -19.45 11.38
CA PHE A 140 4.19 -19.31 10.70
C PHE A 140 4.02 -19.12 9.19
N VAL A 141 3.10 -19.85 8.56
CA VAL A 141 2.81 -19.68 7.13
C VAL A 141 2.25 -18.28 6.84
N LEU A 142 1.29 -17.80 7.65
CA LEU A 142 0.72 -16.45 7.51
C LEU A 142 1.74 -15.34 7.74
N GLY A 143 2.60 -15.49 8.76
CA GLY A 143 3.69 -14.56 9.06
C GLY A 143 4.74 -14.53 7.95
N GLY A 144 5.15 -15.71 7.47
CA GLY A 144 6.11 -15.86 6.37
C GLY A 144 5.59 -15.27 5.05
N LEU A 145 4.34 -15.53 4.69
CA LEU A 145 3.70 -14.94 3.50
C LEU A 145 3.57 -13.41 3.61
N SER A 146 3.30 -12.88 4.80
CA SER A 146 3.28 -11.45 5.07
C SER A 146 4.67 -10.82 4.91
N CYS A 147 5.71 -11.49 5.43
CA CYS A 147 7.10 -11.08 5.25
C CYS A 147 7.53 -11.09 3.78
N ALA A 148 7.22 -12.18 3.04
CA ALA A 148 7.47 -12.27 1.61
C ALA A 148 6.76 -11.15 0.83
N SER A 149 5.53 -10.80 1.22
CA SER A 149 4.79 -9.68 0.62
C SER A 149 5.48 -8.32 0.87
N ALA A 150 5.98 -8.08 2.09
CA ALA A 150 6.78 -6.89 2.39
C ALA A 150 8.06 -6.83 1.54
N LEU A 151 8.77 -7.96 1.40
CA LEU A 151 9.98 -8.06 0.59
C LEU A 151 9.71 -7.82 -0.89
N ILE A 152 8.62 -8.36 -1.44
CA ILE A 152 8.21 -8.13 -2.84
C ILE A 152 7.77 -6.68 -3.07
N THR A 153 7.20 -6.03 -2.05
CA THR A 153 6.80 -4.61 -2.12
C THR A 153 7.99 -3.68 -1.99
N PHE A 154 9.12 -4.14 -1.44
CA PHE A 154 10.32 -3.34 -1.27
C PHE A 154 10.91 -2.81 -2.60
N PRO A 155 11.07 -3.60 -3.68
CA PRO A 155 11.56 -3.10 -4.96
C PRO A 155 10.52 -2.32 -5.78
N LEU A 156 9.26 -2.19 -5.34
CA LEU A 156 8.26 -1.48 -6.11
C LEU A 156 8.58 0.03 -6.19
N PRO A 157 8.65 0.62 -7.40
CA PRO A 157 8.86 2.05 -7.57
C PRO A 157 7.65 2.83 -7.01
N GLU A 158 7.96 3.90 -6.27
CA GLU A 158 6.93 4.77 -5.69
C GLU A 158 6.21 5.55 -6.80
N THR A 159 4.88 5.40 -6.89
CA THR A 159 4.03 6.18 -7.80
C THR A 159 3.55 7.48 -7.18
N ASN A 160 4.33 8.06 -6.26
CA ASN A 160 3.92 9.30 -5.63
C ASN A 160 4.09 10.44 -6.66
N ASN A 161 2.98 11.07 -7.04
CA ASN A 161 2.92 12.34 -7.77
C ASN A 161 3.23 12.32 -9.30
N GLN A 162 2.98 11.20 -9.99
CA GLN A 162 2.96 11.17 -11.47
C GLN A 162 1.49 11.20 -11.93
N ARG A 163 1.12 12.14 -12.81
CA ARG A 163 -0.20 12.13 -13.46
C ARG A 163 -0.36 10.81 -14.22
N LEU A 164 -1.53 10.19 -14.11
CA LEU A 164 -1.88 8.99 -14.88
C LEU A 164 -1.61 9.29 -16.37
N PRO A 165 -0.76 8.50 -17.05
CA PRO A 165 -0.72 8.54 -18.50
C PRO A 165 -2.09 8.10 -19.02
N GLU A 166 -2.73 8.95 -19.82
CA GLU A 166 -4.09 8.68 -20.33
C GLU A 166 -4.06 7.68 -21.49
N THR A 167 -2.87 7.29 -21.96
CA THR A 167 -2.68 6.43 -23.14
C THR A 167 -1.62 5.33 -22.92
N LEU A 168 -1.81 4.18 -23.58
CA LEU A 168 -0.89 3.03 -23.55
C LEU A 168 0.54 3.40 -24.02
N GLU A 169 0.68 4.33 -24.97
CA GLU A 169 1.96 4.82 -25.48
C GLU A 169 2.78 5.58 -24.43
N GLU A 170 2.15 6.37 -23.56
CA GLU A 170 2.85 7.06 -22.46
C GLU A 170 3.29 6.08 -21.35
N GLY A 171 2.56 4.98 -21.16
CA GLY A 171 2.93 3.91 -20.24
C GLY A 171 4.15 3.12 -20.71
N GLU A 172 4.34 2.96 -22.01
CA GLU A 172 5.53 2.35 -22.61
C GLU A 172 6.76 3.27 -22.47
N ALA A 173 6.62 4.57 -22.71
CA ALA A 173 7.70 5.55 -22.53
C ALA A 173 8.22 5.65 -21.07
N MET A 174 7.39 5.35 -20.06
CA MET A 174 7.82 5.29 -18.65
C MET A 174 8.58 4.00 -18.28
N ARG A 175 8.51 2.93 -19.09
CA ARG A 175 9.28 1.69 -18.83
C ARG A 175 10.76 1.87 -19.14
N ASP A 176 11.09 2.75 -20.09
CA ASP A 176 12.46 2.95 -20.61
C ASP A 176 13.30 3.96 -19.81
N LEU A 177 12.71 4.64 -18.82
CA LEU A 177 13.45 5.57 -17.97
C LEU A 177 14.22 4.85 -16.86
N PRO A 178 15.51 5.16 -16.64
CA PRO A 178 16.28 4.63 -15.53
C PRO A 178 15.67 5.12 -14.22
N LYS A 179 15.00 4.23 -13.49
CA LYS A 179 14.27 4.55 -12.24
C LYS A 179 15.27 4.84 -11.11
N PRO A 180 15.40 6.09 -10.61
CA PRO A 180 16.20 6.33 -9.42
C PRO A 180 15.50 5.69 -8.21
N TRP A 181 16.27 4.90 -7.46
CA TRP A 181 15.83 4.02 -6.36
C TRP A 181 15.07 4.75 -5.22
N CYS A 182 15.20 6.07 -5.08
CA CYS A 182 14.58 6.83 -3.99
C CYS A 182 13.98 8.16 -4.46
N PRO A 183 12.64 8.33 -4.46
CA PRO A 183 12.00 9.61 -4.79
C PRO A 183 12.16 10.69 -3.70
N CYS A 184 12.37 10.28 -2.44
CA CYS A 184 12.54 11.19 -1.30
C CYS A 184 13.76 12.14 -1.43
N LEU A 185 14.80 11.76 -2.18
CA LEU A 185 15.92 12.64 -2.51
C LEU A 185 15.71 13.47 -3.79
N ALA A 186 14.84 13.02 -4.69
CA ALA A 186 14.58 13.69 -5.96
C ALA A 186 13.76 14.97 -5.73
N GLU A 187 12.81 14.94 -4.79
CA GLU A 187 12.01 16.12 -4.44
C GLU A 187 12.85 17.22 -3.79
N LYS A 188 13.75 16.88 -2.85
CA LYS A 188 14.70 17.85 -2.27
C LYS A 188 15.59 18.52 -3.32
N LYS A 189 15.96 17.82 -4.40
CA LYS A 189 16.73 18.41 -5.51
C LYS A 189 15.88 19.34 -6.39
N LYS A 190 14.60 19.02 -6.65
CA LYS A 190 13.71 19.89 -7.44
C LYS A 190 13.33 21.16 -6.67
N THR A 191 12.91 21.03 -5.41
CA THR A 191 12.58 22.18 -4.55
C THR A 191 13.80 23.07 -4.27
N GLY A 192 15.00 22.50 -4.17
CA GLY A 192 16.26 23.25 -4.02
C GLY A 192 16.74 23.95 -5.30
N ARG A 193 16.46 23.39 -6.49
CA ARG A 193 16.85 23.97 -7.79
C ARG A 193 15.86 25.05 -8.25
N GLU A 194 14.59 24.91 -7.91
CA GLU A 194 13.55 25.89 -8.26
C GLU A 194 13.63 27.17 -7.40
N ARG A 195 14.02 27.04 -6.12
CA ARG A 195 14.30 28.21 -5.26
C ARG A 195 15.56 29.00 -5.66
N ARG A 196 16.53 28.38 -6.35
CA ARG A 196 17.72 29.11 -6.89
C ARG A 196 17.46 29.81 -8.22
N GLY A 197 16.44 29.41 -8.98
CA GLY A 197 16.11 30.02 -10.28
C GLY A 197 15.21 31.24 -10.19
N THR A 198 14.36 31.32 -9.16
CA THR A 198 13.42 32.42 -8.95
C THR A 198 14.06 33.66 -8.29
N ASP A 199 15.10 33.48 -7.47
CA ASP A 199 15.81 34.59 -6.81
C ASP A 199 16.62 35.46 -7.81
N SER A 200 17.14 34.85 -8.89
CA SER A 200 17.86 35.57 -9.94
C SER A 200 16.96 36.36 -10.92
N ARG A 201 15.66 36.07 -11.00
CA ARG A 201 14.73 36.77 -11.92
C ARG A 201 13.97 37.93 -11.27
N GLY A 202 13.84 37.94 -9.94
CA GLY A 202 13.20 39.03 -9.21
C GLY A 202 14.01 40.33 -9.15
N ARG A 203 15.34 40.26 -9.33
CA ARG A 203 16.22 41.44 -9.22
C ARG A 203 16.44 42.20 -10.54
N SER A 204 16.11 41.60 -11.68
CA SER A 204 16.34 42.22 -13.00
C SER A 204 15.10 42.90 -13.60
N GLN A 205 13.90 42.67 -13.06
CA GLN A 205 12.68 43.33 -13.54
C GLN A 205 12.37 44.65 -12.80
N SER A 206 12.91 44.87 -11.59
CA SER A 206 12.71 46.11 -10.84
C SER A 206 13.56 47.30 -11.31
N THR A 207 14.56 47.07 -12.18
CA THR A 207 15.42 48.14 -12.73
C THR A 207 15.01 48.62 -14.12
N ILE A 208 14.15 47.90 -14.85
CA ILE A 208 13.75 48.29 -16.21
C ILE A 208 12.43 49.08 -16.23
N SER A 209 11.59 48.98 -15.19
CA SER A 209 10.29 49.68 -15.15
C SER A 209 10.34 51.14 -14.67
N ALA A 210 11.52 51.70 -14.40
CA ALA A 210 11.68 53.05 -13.86
C ALA A 210 12.21 54.09 -14.87
N ALA A 211 12.39 53.74 -16.15
CA ALA A 211 13.15 54.57 -17.10
C ALA A 211 12.43 54.96 -18.40
N THR A 212 11.10 54.82 -18.54
CA THR A 212 10.42 55.14 -19.83
C THR A 212 9.09 55.91 -19.71
N ILE A 213 8.88 56.68 -18.64
CA ILE A 213 7.80 57.68 -18.61
C ILE A 213 8.35 59.02 -18.18
N ASP A 214 9.16 59.63 -19.04
CA ASP A 214 9.44 61.07 -19.02
C ASP A 214 9.91 61.49 -20.42
N SER A 215 8.96 61.78 -21.31
CA SER A 215 9.05 62.96 -22.20
C SER A 215 7.85 63.05 -23.17
N VAL A 216 6.99 64.03 -22.87
CA VAL A 216 6.54 65.08 -23.82
C VAL A 216 5.59 64.70 -24.98
N SER A 217 4.31 65.01 -24.75
CA SER A 217 3.38 65.70 -25.70
C SER A 217 3.72 67.21 -25.72
N PRO A 218 3.21 68.11 -26.60
CA PRO A 218 2.37 68.00 -27.80
C PRO A 218 2.98 68.68 -29.06
N HIS A 219 2.35 68.52 -30.23
CA HIS A 219 1.91 69.61 -31.13
C HIS A 219 1.21 69.04 -32.36
#